data_AF-A0AAE4F0A2-F1
#
_entry.id   AF-A0AAE4F0A2-F1
#
_cell.length_a   1.000
_cell.length_b   1.000
_cell.length_c   1.000
_cell.angle_alpha   90.00
_cell.angle_beta   90.00
_cell.angle_gamma   90.00
#
_symmetry.space_group_name_H-M   'P 1'
#
loop_
_entity.id
_entity.type
_entity.pdbx_description
1 polymer ?
#
loop_
_entity_poly.entity_id
_entity_poly.type
_entity_poly.pdbx_seq_one_letter_code
_entity_poly.pdbx_strand_id
1 'polypeptide(L)'
;MDIQAGAAEWATIDPWWATTSDDPVANLENSQRYILDSDWLTETWADIEPWWDVYATEAETTYRTLQNTVATLTAHWKASDSHFDTDPLSEPWNQSTGNSGPFRITHEEDWSQLLAYLCRNSAGPFLEAVFGEAFATTPTRVRREVPFHAPDKMNRRIDILVEYPAKAISIEIKVGDEHYGKTPDTAALIERHDTRDWTHVLLLPEQKQSVLQATFGTAFDTKTDPPTIDTSRKPQIQVLYWQGIARALRRVLVTDAEPSSHWLSTAYLCVALIEQKLLGFDPVLGTAHSDTAAEGVPDLWALERSDISAQLAYFDSLETMLSSVE
;
A
#
# COMPACT_ATOMS: atom_id res chain seq x y z
N MET A 1 -3.42 -19.44 -2.85
CA MET A 1 -2.98 -20.86 -2.87
C MET A 1 -4.24 -21.68 -3.05
N ASP A 2 -4.33 -22.52 -4.08
CA ASP A 2 -5.55 -23.28 -4.40
C ASP A 2 -5.74 -24.38 -3.35
N ILE A 3 -6.77 -24.22 -2.51
CA ILE A 3 -7.22 -25.24 -1.56
C ILE A 3 -7.86 -26.34 -2.40
N GLN A 4 -7.17 -27.47 -2.58
CA GLN A 4 -7.76 -28.66 -3.20
C GLN A 4 -8.75 -29.33 -2.24
N ALA A 5 -9.86 -28.65 -1.92
CA ALA A 5 -11.08 -29.37 -1.58
C ALA A 5 -11.61 -30.01 -2.86
N GLY A 6 -12.16 -31.22 -2.77
CA GLY A 6 -12.65 -31.91 -3.95
C GLY A 6 -13.69 -31.04 -4.66
N ALA A 7 -13.68 -30.99 -6.00
CA ALA A 7 -14.65 -30.20 -6.78
C ALA A 7 -16.13 -30.52 -6.45
N ALA A 8 -16.38 -31.68 -5.81
CA ALA A 8 -17.68 -32.08 -5.31
C ALA A 8 -18.08 -31.41 -3.98
N GLU A 9 -17.13 -31.08 -3.11
CA GLU A 9 -17.38 -30.46 -1.79
C GLU A 9 -17.71 -28.97 -1.95
N TRP A 10 -16.97 -28.28 -2.83
CA TRP A 10 -17.23 -26.88 -3.17
C TRP A 10 -18.61 -26.64 -3.79
N ALA A 11 -19.12 -27.58 -4.61
CA ALA A 11 -20.39 -27.42 -5.31
C ALA A 11 -21.60 -27.23 -4.36
N THR A 12 -21.48 -27.65 -3.10
CA THR A 12 -22.53 -27.54 -2.08
C THR A 12 -22.49 -26.20 -1.35
N ILE A 13 -21.30 -25.62 -1.18
CA ILE A 13 -21.07 -24.38 -0.41
C ILE A 13 -21.14 -23.15 -1.32
N ASP A 14 -20.77 -23.30 -2.59
CA ASP A 14 -20.64 -22.22 -3.59
C ASP A 14 -21.91 -21.36 -3.78
N PRO A 15 -23.15 -21.92 -3.83
CA PRO A 15 -24.35 -21.09 -4.02
C PRO A 15 -24.66 -20.18 -2.83
N TRP A 16 -24.39 -20.65 -1.60
CA TRP A 16 -24.58 -19.89 -0.37
C TRP A 16 -23.48 -18.84 -0.18
N TRP A 17 -22.23 -19.21 -0.51
CA TRP A 17 -21.11 -18.29 -0.45
C TRP A 17 -21.25 -17.16 -1.48
N ALA A 18 -21.61 -17.48 -2.73
CA ALA A 18 -21.84 -16.50 -3.80
C ALA A 18 -22.93 -15.47 -3.44
N THR A 19 -24.01 -15.90 -2.79
CA THR A 19 -25.08 -14.99 -2.34
C THR A 19 -24.67 -14.10 -1.17
N THR A 20 -23.69 -14.52 -0.37
CA THR A 20 -23.19 -13.76 0.78
C THR A 20 -22.08 -12.77 0.36
N SER A 21 -21.26 -13.14 -0.61
CA SER A 21 -20.17 -12.31 -1.12
C SER A 21 -20.61 -11.09 -1.94
N ASP A 22 -21.76 -11.15 -2.59
CA ASP A 22 -22.23 -10.09 -3.50
C ASP A 22 -22.90 -8.89 -2.79
N ASP A 23 -23.45 -9.07 -1.58
CA ASP A 23 -24.05 -7.95 -0.81
C ASP A 23 -24.15 -8.28 0.70
N PRO A 24 -23.10 -7.99 1.50
CA PRO A 24 -23.07 -8.35 2.92
C PRO A 24 -23.97 -7.48 3.81
N VAL A 25 -24.50 -6.36 3.32
CA VAL A 25 -25.25 -5.39 4.14
C VAL A 25 -26.74 -5.35 3.78
N ALA A 26 -27.13 -5.53 2.51
CA ALA A 26 -28.56 -5.49 2.14
C ALA A 26 -29.37 -6.71 2.63
N ASN A 27 -28.72 -7.83 2.97
CA ASN A 27 -29.40 -9.03 3.44
C ASN A 27 -29.82 -8.98 4.91
N LEU A 28 -29.23 -8.13 5.75
CA LEU A 28 -29.54 -8.11 7.19
C LEU A 28 -30.87 -7.42 7.55
N GLU A 29 -31.35 -6.49 6.72
CA GLU A 29 -32.59 -5.75 7.02
C GLU A 29 -33.86 -6.42 6.47
N ASN A 30 -33.75 -7.40 5.56
CA ASN A 30 -34.89 -8.09 4.95
C ASN A 30 -34.82 -9.63 4.97
N SER A 31 -33.81 -10.26 5.57
CA SER A 31 -33.74 -11.71 5.62
C SER A 31 -34.86 -12.30 6.47
N GLN A 32 -35.78 -13.00 5.82
CA GLN A 32 -36.47 -14.14 6.41
C GLN A 32 -35.41 -14.93 7.19
N ARG A 33 -35.58 -15.09 8.50
CA ARG A 33 -34.76 -16.00 9.29
C ARG A 33 -34.98 -17.39 8.71
N TYR A 34 -34.06 -17.84 7.86
CA TYR A 34 -34.00 -19.23 7.48
C TYR A 34 -33.71 -20.00 8.77
N ILE A 35 -34.75 -20.64 9.31
CA ILE A 35 -34.56 -21.66 10.33
C ILE A 35 -33.88 -22.80 9.58
N LEU A 36 -32.57 -22.92 9.77
CA LEU A 36 -31.81 -24.06 9.27
C LEU A 36 -32.42 -25.31 9.89
N ASP A 37 -32.77 -26.28 9.05
CA ASP A 37 -33.23 -27.59 9.50
C ASP A 37 -32.14 -28.20 10.41
N SER A 38 -32.52 -28.64 11.61
CA SER A 38 -31.58 -29.17 12.60
C SER A 38 -30.85 -30.41 12.09
N ASP A 39 -31.52 -31.21 11.26
CA ASP A 39 -30.94 -32.44 10.73
C ASP A 39 -29.92 -32.10 9.63
N TRP A 40 -30.26 -31.15 8.76
CA TRP A 40 -29.32 -30.60 7.78
C TRP A 40 -28.12 -29.93 8.45
N LEU A 41 -28.33 -29.15 9.52
CA LEU A 41 -27.25 -28.51 10.27
C LEU A 41 -26.32 -29.57 10.87
N THR A 42 -26.87 -30.65 11.45
CA THR A 42 -26.07 -31.72 12.06
C THR A 42 -25.22 -32.46 11.02
N GLU A 43 -25.82 -32.79 9.86
CA GLU A 43 -25.09 -33.45 8.76
C GLU A 43 -24.02 -32.53 8.17
N THR A 44 -24.37 -31.27 7.86
CA THR A 44 -23.45 -30.30 7.26
C THR A 44 -22.35 -29.90 8.24
N TRP A 45 -22.64 -29.83 9.54
CA TRP A 45 -21.63 -29.50 10.55
C TRP A 45 -20.55 -30.58 10.65
N ALA A 46 -20.90 -31.86 10.48
CA ALA A 46 -19.93 -32.94 10.45
C ALA A 46 -18.94 -32.84 9.27
N ASP A 47 -19.35 -32.21 8.17
CA ASP A 47 -18.48 -31.93 7.02
C ASP A 47 -17.68 -30.62 7.20
N ILE A 48 -18.27 -29.62 7.88
CA ILE A 48 -17.61 -28.32 8.16
C ILE A 48 -16.54 -28.45 9.24
N GLU A 49 -16.76 -29.25 10.29
CA GLU A 49 -15.87 -29.35 11.46
C GLU A 49 -14.43 -29.74 11.08
N PRO A 50 -14.17 -30.79 10.27
CA PRO A 50 -12.81 -31.12 9.83
C PRO A 50 -12.17 -30.01 8.98
N TRP A 51 -12.95 -29.35 8.12
CA TRP A 51 -12.46 -28.21 7.33
C TRP A 51 -12.11 -27.03 8.22
N TRP A 52 -12.94 -26.74 9.22
CA TRP A 52 -12.73 -25.68 10.19
C TRP A 52 -11.46 -25.91 11.02
N ASP A 53 -11.21 -27.14 11.46
CA ASP A 53 -9.99 -27.49 12.19
C ASP A 53 -8.72 -27.24 11.36
N VAL A 54 -8.74 -27.62 10.07
CA VAL A 54 -7.63 -27.34 9.14
C VAL A 54 -7.46 -25.83 8.97
N TYR A 55 -8.55 -25.12 8.66
CA TYR A 55 -8.54 -23.67 8.47
C TYR A 55 -8.01 -22.93 9.71
N ALA A 56 -8.51 -23.28 10.91
CA ALA A 56 -8.10 -22.68 12.17
C ALA A 56 -6.62 -22.95 12.46
N THR A 57 -6.13 -24.16 12.20
CA THR A 57 -4.71 -24.53 12.39
C THR A 57 -3.80 -23.74 11.45
N GLU A 58 -4.19 -23.58 10.18
CA GLU A 58 -3.44 -22.81 9.19
C GLU A 58 -3.45 -21.31 9.52
N ALA A 59 -4.60 -20.78 9.94
CA ALA A 59 -4.75 -19.39 10.38
C ALA A 59 -3.87 -19.10 11.62
N GLU A 60 -3.88 -20.00 12.61
CA GLU A 60 -3.02 -19.88 13.80
C GLU A 60 -1.53 -19.88 13.41
N THR A 61 -1.13 -20.77 12.50
CA THR A 61 0.26 -20.84 12.01
C THR A 61 0.68 -19.55 11.31
N THR A 62 -0.20 -19.01 10.45
CA THR A 62 0.03 -17.75 9.74
C THR A 62 0.13 -16.59 10.72
N TYR A 63 -0.76 -16.53 11.71
CA TYR A 63 -0.75 -15.48 12.73
C TYR A 63 0.50 -15.53 13.60
N ARG A 64 0.94 -16.72 14.03
CA ARG A 64 2.19 -16.91 14.77
C ARG A 64 3.40 -16.46 13.94
N THR A 65 3.39 -16.73 12.65
CA THR A 65 4.44 -16.26 11.72
C THR A 65 4.46 -14.74 11.68
N LEU A 66 3.31 -14.10 11.49
CA LEU A 66 3.18 -12.63 11.51
C LEU A 66 3.68 -12.03 12.83
N GLN A 67 3.28 -12.58 13.96
CA GLN A 67 3.74 -12.14 15.28
C GLN A 67 5.27 -12.21 15.42
N ASN A 68 5.87 -13.32 14.98
CA ASN A 68 7.33 -13.50 15.03
C ASN A 68 8.06 -12.52 14.11
N THR A 69 7.58 -12.34 12.88
CA THR A 69 8.15 -11.38 11.91
C THR A 69 8.08 -9.97 12.46
N VAL A 70 6.94 -9.56 13.03
CA VAL A 70 6.83 -8.22 13.62
C VAL A 70 7.71 -8.05 14.85
N ALA A 71 7.78 -9.05 15.73
CA ALA A 71 8.66 -8.99 16.89
C ALA A 71 10.12 -8.79 16.46
N THR A 72 10.54 -9.44 15.38
CA THR A 72 11.85 -9.29 14.75
C THR A 72 12.05 -7.89 14.19
N LEU A 73 11.12 -7.38 13.39
CA LEU A 73 11.17 -6.01 12.85
C LEU A 73 11.21 -4.96 13.97
N THR A 74 10.41 -5.14 15.03
CA THR A 74 10.40 -4.25 16.20
C THR A 74 11.74 -4.27 16.93
N ALA A 75 12.39 -5.45 17.02
CA ALA A 75 13.71 -5.57 17.62
C ALA A 75 14.77 -4.84 16.77
N HIS A 76 14.75 -5.01 15.44
CA HIS A 76 15.63 -4.26 14.52
C HIS A 76 15.41 -2.75 14.62
N TRP A 77 14.14 -2.31 14.64
CA TRP A 77 13.80 -0.91 14.80
C TRP A 77 14.38 -0.32 16.08
N LYS A 78 14.20 -1.00 17.22
CA LYS A 78 14.76 -0.58 18.52
C LYS A 78 16.28 -0.57 18.57
N ALA A 79 16.93 -1.41 17.76
CA ALA A 79 18.38 -1.47 17.66
C ALA A 79 18.96 -0.45 16.67
N SER A 80 18.12 0.19 15.86
CA SER A 80 18.53 1.14 14.82
C SER A 80 18.83 2.54 15.36
N ASP A 81 19.32 3.42 14.49
CA ASP A 81 19.54 4.84 14.77
C ASP A 81 18.24 5.67 14.73
N SER A 82 17.07 5.03 14.65
CA SER A 82 15.80 5.74 14.58
C SER A 82 15.52 6.58 15.83
N HIS A 83 14.92 7.74 15.63
CA HIS A 83 14.46 8.64 16.72
C HIS A 83 13.18 8.19 17.40
N PHE A 84 12.57 7.09 16.96
CA PHE A 84 11.28 6.60 17.46
C PHE A 84 11.48 5.27 18.18
N ASP A 85 10.90 5.14 19.38
CA ASP A 85 10.98 3.91 20.19
C ASP A 85 10.08 2.77 19.69
N THR A 86 9.15 3.09 18.79
CA THR A 86 8.07 2.20 18.31
C THR A 86 8.03 2.15 16.79
N ASP A 87 7.62 1.01 16.23
CA ASP A 87 7.42 0.85 14.79
C ASP A 87 6.18 1.64 14.31
N PRO A 88 6.19 2.26 13.11
CA PRO A 88 5.02 2.94 12.54
C PRO A 88 3.71 2.13 12.53
N LEU A 89 3.77 0.79 12.45
CA LEU A 89 2.60 -0.09 12.47
C LEU A 89 2.16 -0.51 13.87
N SER A 90 2.84 -0.12 14.95
CA SER A 90 2.45 -0.56 16.29
C SER A 90 1.13 0.07 16.77
N GLU A 91 0.74 1.22 16.22
CA GLU A 91 -0.43 1.99 16.64
C GLU A 91 -1.58 1.89 15.63
N PRO A 92 -2.85 1.73 16.07
CA PRO A 92 -3.99 1.63 15.17
C PRO A 92 -4.47 3.00 14.68
N TRP A 93 -4.01 3.42 13.51
CA TRP A 93 -4.46 4.65 12.83
C TRP A 93 -5.78 4.44 12.06
N ASN A 94 -6.29 3.21 12.02
CA ASN A 94 -7.55 2.87 11.39
C ASN A 94 -8.80 3.03 12.29
N GLN A 95 -8.63 3.19 13.60
CA GLN A 95 -9.74 3.13 14.58
C GLN A 95 -10.39 4.48 14.97
N SER A 96 -10.00 5.62 14.40
CA SER A 96 -10.67 6.90 14.75
C SER A 96 -12.12 6.95 14.27
N THR A 97 -13.02 6.68 15.19
CA THR A 97 -14.48 6.82 15.08
C THR A 97 -14.87 8.28 14.93
N GLY A 98 -15.27 8.68 13.72
CA GLY A 98 -16.17 9.82 13.51
C GLY A 98 -15.55 11.17 13.15
N ASN A 99 -14.23 11.34 13.23
CA ASN A 99 -13.53 12.49 12.65
C ASN A 99 -12.17 12.01 12.15
N SER A 100 -12.12 11.55 10.90
CA SER A 100 -10.87 11.54 10.14
C SER A 100 -10.27 12.94 10.33
N GLY A 101 -9.04 13.02 10.85
CA GLY A 101 -8.38 14.31 11.10
C GLY A 101 -8.28 15.18 9.84
N PRO A 102 -7.49 16.27 9.84
CA PRO A 102 -7.41 17.16 8.68
C PRO A 102 -6.93 16.47 7.38
N PHE A 103 -6.35 15.27 7.48
CA PHE A 103 -5.92 14.46 6.35
C PHE A 103 -7.03 13.54 5.85
N ARG A 104 -7.48 13.74 4.60
CA ARG A 104 -8.50 12.90 3.96
C ARG A 104 -7.79 11.85 3.10
N ILE A 105 -7.79 10.64 3.60
CA ILE A 105 -7.14 9.46 3.01
C ILE A 105 -7.62 9.17 1.58
N THR A 106 -8.84 9.55 1.23
CA THR A 106 -9.40 9.32 -0.12
C THR A 106 -9.05 10.42 -1.12
N HIS A 107 -8.39 11.51 -0.70
CA HIS A 107 -8.08 12.66 -1.55
C HIS A 107 -6.62 12.60 -2.03
N GLU A 108 -6.41 12.47 -3.34
CA GLU A 108 -5.07 12.49 -3.98
C GLU A 108 -4.33 13.80 -3.68
N GLU A 109 -5.04 14.91 -3.46
CA GLU A 109 -4.44 16.18 -3.07
C GLU A 109 -3.77 16.14 -1.68
N ASP A 110 -4.32 15.39 -0.73
CA ASP A 110 -3.75 15.33 0.62
C ASP A 110 -2.49 14.45 0.61
N TRP A 111 -2.49 13.35 -0.15
CA TRP A 111 -1.30 12.53 -0.40
C TRP A 111 -0.20 13.28 -1.14
N SER A 112 -0.56 14.05 -2.17
CA SER A 112 0.41 14.88 -2.88
C SER A 112 0.98 16.00 -2.01
N GLN A 113 0.21 16.54 -1.05
CA GLN A 113 0.73 17.48 -0.06
C GLN A 113 1.79 16.84 0.83
N LEU A 114 1.51 15.64 1.35
CA LEU A 114 2.42 14.91 2.23
C LEU A 114 3.72 14.54 1.51
N LEU A 115 3.62 13.93 0.32
CA LEU A 115 4.81 13.55 -0.44
C LEU A 115 5.62 14.76 -0.89
N ALA A 116 4.98 15.84 -1.35
CA ALA A 116 5.70 17.05 -1.73
C ALA A 116 6.39 17.72 -0.55
N TYR A 117 5.84 17.62 0.67
CA TYR A 117 6.52 18.09 1.87
C TYR A 117 7.80 17.27 2.12
N LEU A 118 7.72 15.94 2.06
CA LEU A 118 8.88 15.06 2.23
C LEU A 118 9.95 15.32 1.17
N CYS A 119 9.57 15.45 -0.10
CA CYS A 119 10.51 15.79 -1.18
C CYS A 119 11.15 17.17 -0.97
N ARG A 120 10.37 18.17 -0.55
CA ARG A 120 10.87 19.55 -0.39
C ARG A 120 11.90 19.67 0.73
N ASN A 121 11.71 18.92 1.80
CA ASN A 121 12.51 19.02 3.01
C ASN A 121 13.53 17.89 3.14
N SER A 122 13.71 17.08 2.09
CA SER A 122 14.75 16.05 2.02
C SER A 122 16.11 16.67 1.71
N ALA A 123 17.16 16.19 2.37
CA ALA A 123 18.55 16.47 2.07
C ALA A 123 19.07 15.71 0.85
N GLY A 124 18.31 14.74 0.33
CA GLY A 124 18.72 13.86 -0.75
C GLY A 124 18.45 12.37 -0.49
N PRO A 125 18.73 11.81 0.72
CA PRO A 125 18.65 10.36 0.93
C PRO A 125 17.29 9.73 0.63
N PHE A 126 16.18 10.39 0.98
CA PHE A 126 14.86 9.90 0.58
C PHE A 126 14.65 9.93 -0.94
N LEU A 127 15.06 10.99 -1.62
CA LEU A 127 14.91 11.11 -3.07
C LEU A 127 15.81 10.13 -3.82
N GLU A 128 17.00 9.86 -3.31
CA GLU A 128 17.88 8.80 -3.79
C GLU A 128 17.26 7.42 -3.62
N ALA A 129 16.72 7.13 -2.44
CA ALA A 129 16.10 5.84 -2.16
C ALA A 129 14.90 5.54 -3.07
N VAL A 130 14.15 6.57 -3.50
CA VAL A 130 12.97 6.42 -4.36
C VAL A 130 13.30 6.52 -5.84
N PHE A 131 14.13 7.48 -6.24
CA PHE A 131 14.35 7.84 -7.65
C PHE A 131 15.77 7.55 -8.17
N GLY A 132 16.66 7.05 -7.31
CA GLY A 132 18.03 6.67 -7.63
C GLY A 132 19.08 7.75 -7.33
N GLU A 133 20.35 7.36 -7.37
CA GLU A 133 21.54 8.17 -7.00
C GLU A 133 21.60 9.55 -7.67
N ALA A 134 21.03 9.66 -8.88
CA ALA A 134 20.89 10.95 -9.56
C ALA A 134 20.21 12.00 -8.67
N PHE A 135 19.32 11.61 -7.76
CA PHE A 135 18.54 12.53 -6.93
C PHE A 135 19.00 12.57 -5.47
N ALA A 136 20.24 12.17 -5.18
CA ALA A 136 20.84 12.16 -3.84
C ALA A 136 21.19 13.54 -3.24
N THR A 137 20.57 14.62 -3.74
CA THR A 137 20.83 15.98 -3.25
C THR A 137 19.52 16.71 -3.00
N THR A 138 19.57 17.79 -2.22
CA THR A 138 18.40 18.64 -1.99
C THR A 138 17.89 19.24 -3.31
N PRO A 139 16.60 19.12 -3.62
CA PRO A 139 16.03 19.75 -4.80
C PRO A 139 16.05 21.26 -4.67
N THR A 140 16.31 21.95 -5.79
CA THR A 140 16.23 23.43 -5.86
C THR A 140 14.82 23.91 -5.54
N ARG A 141 13.79 23.17 -5.98
CA ARG A 141 12.40 23.55 -5.80
C ARG A 141 11.47 22.33 -5.85
N VAL A 142 10.44 22.35 -5.00
CA VAL A 142 9.33 21.39 -5.09
C VAL A 142 8.00 22.15 -5.17
N ARG A 143 7.28 21.96 -6.27
CA ARG A 143 5.99 22.59 -6.56
C ARG A 143 4.88 21.56 -6.58
N ARG A 144 3.67 22.00 -6.24
CA ARG A 144 2.45 21.20 -6.33
C ARG A 144 1.46 21.85 -7.28
N GLU A 145 0.57 21.03 -7.83
CA GLU A 145 -0.60 21.48 -8.59
C GLU A 145 -0.26 22.49 -9.69
N VAL A 146 0.81 22.21 -10.46
CA VAL A 146 1.37 23.16 -11.42
C VAL A 146 0.59 23.11 -12.72
N PRO A 147 -0.04 24.23 -13.16
CA PRO A 147 -0.77 24.26 -14.41
C PRO A 147 0.19 24.34 -15.60
N PHE A 148 -0.07 23.53 -16.63
CA PHE A 148 0.53 23.63 -17.95
C PHE A 148 -0.55 23.85 -18.99
N HIS A 149 -0.35 24.88 -19.80
CA HIS A 149 -1.26 25.26 -20.86
C HIS A 149 -0.83 24.65 -22.19
N ALA A 150 -1.80 24.08 -22.91
CA ALA A 150 -1.59 23.60 -24.26
C ALA A 150 -2.46 24.42 -25.22
N PRO A 151 -1.92 25.02 -26.29
CA PRO A 151 -2.70 25.85 -27.23
C PRO A 151 -3.88 25.10 -27.85
N ASP A 152 -3.69 23.80 -28.15
CA ASP A 152 -4.64 22.97 -28.89
C ASP A 152 -5.14 21.75 -28.10
N LYS A 153 -4.86 21.68 -26.79
CA LYS A 153 -5.30 20.58 -25.92
C LYS A 153 -5.82 21.12 -24.59
N MET A 154 -6.53 20.29 -23.85
CA MET A 154 -6.93 20.62 -22.49
C MET A 154 -5.70 20.89 -21.62
N ASN A 155 -5.80 21.94 -20.79
CA ASN A 155 -4.82 22.23 -19.74
C ASN A 155 -4.62 21.00 -18.85
N ARG A 156 -3.40 20.88 -18.31
CA ARG A 156 -3.03 19.84 -17.35
C ARG A 156 -2.54 20.49 -16.08
N ARG A 157 -2.75 19.82 -14.95
CA ARG A 157 -2.23 20.22 -13.66
C ARG A 157 -1.42 19.06 -13.14
N ILE A 158 -0.14 19.28 -12.89
CA ILE A 158 0.78 18.25 -12.40
C ILE A 158 0.71 18.22 -10.88
N ASP A 159 0.60 17.03 -10.29
CA ASP A 159 0.47 16.92 -8.84
C ASP A 159 1.73 17.38 -8.12
N ILE A 160 2.91 16.90 -8.53
CA ILE A 160 4.20 17.31 -7.96
C ILE A 160 5.27 17.47 -9.04
N LEU A 161 6.04 18.56 -8.96
CA LEU A 161 7.32 18.72 -9.65
C LEU A 161 8.45 18.84 -8.63
N VAL A 162 9.50 18.03 -8.78
CA VAL A 162 10.75 18.11 -8.02
C VAL A 162 11.86 18.55 -8.96
N GLU A 163 12.51 19.67 -8.67
CA GLU A 163 13.30 20.41 -9.66
C GLU A 163 14.75 20.58 -9.20
N TYR A 164 15.67 20.26 -10.10
CA TYR A 164 17.12 20.46 -9.97
C TYR A 164 17.62 21.38 -11.11
N PRO A 165 18.88 21.84 -11.08
CA PRO A 165 19.39 22.75 -12.11
C PRO A 165 19.33 22.19 -13.54
N ALA A 166 19.62 20.90 -13.74
CA ALA A 166 19.69 20.27 -15.06
C ALA A 166 18.64 19.18 -15.29
N LYS A 167 17.94 18.75 -14.25
CA LYS A 167 17.01 17.62 -14.28
C LYS A 167 15.79 17.85 -13.40
N ALA A 168 14.78 17.02 -13.53
CA ALA A 168 13.54 17.16 -12.80
C ALA A 168 12.76 15.85 -12.75
N ILE A 169 11.88 15.74 -11.75
CA ILE A 169 10.92 14.65 -11.62
C ILE A 169 9.52 15.26 -11.72
N SER A 170 8.65 14.67 -12.52
CA SER A 170 7.21 14.93 -12.44
C SER A 170 6.51 13.70 -11.86
N ILE A 171 5.69 13.88 -10.84
CA ILE A 171 4.99 12.78 -10.18
C ILE A 171 3.49 13.03 -10.37
N GLU A 172 2.82 12.10 -11.04
CA GLU A 172 1.36 11.96 -11.05
C GLU A 172 0.97 10.96 -9.97
N ILE A 173 0.07 11.34 -9.08
CA ILE A 173 -0.35 10.52 -7.95
C ILE A 173 -1.73 9.95 -8.22
N LYS A 174 -1.89 8.66 -7.97
CA LYS A 174 -3.16 7.96 -8.00
C LYS A 174 -3.34 7.17 -6.71
N VAL A 175 -4.54 7.25 -6.16
CA VAL A 175 -4.93 6.51 -4.96
C VAL A 175 -6.20 5.72 -5.24
N GLY A 176 -7.21 6.40 -5.78
CA GLY A 176 -8.49 5.79 -6.15
C GLY A 176 -8.89 6.02 -7.61
N ASP A 177 -8.38 7.06 -8.26
CA ASP A 177 -8.68 7.35 -9.66
C ASP A 177 -7.92 6.38 -10.59
N GLU A 178 -8.64 5.85 -11.60
CA GLU A 178 -8.13 4.86 -12.54
C GLU A 178 -7.91 5.42 -13.96
N HIS A 179 -8.06 6.74 -14.16
CA HIS A 179 -7.89 7.38 -15.46
C HIS A 179 -6.42 7.61 -15.88
N TYR A 180 -5.61 6.55 -15.88
CA TYR A 180 -4.15 6.60 -16.12
C TYR A 180 -3.76 7.04 -17.53
N GLY A 181 -4.63 6.86 -18.52
CA GLY A 181 -4.32 7.09 -19.94
C GLY A 181 -3.84 8.51 -20.29
N LYS A 182 -4.07 9.49 -19.40
CA LYS A 182 -3.64 10.88 -19.59
C LYS A 182 -2.18 11.13 -19.22
N THR A 183 -1.55 10.28 -18.42
CA THR A 183 -0.21 10.51 -17.85
C THR A 183 0.87 10.74 -18.92
N PRO A 184 0.93 9.96 -20.03
CA PRO A 184 1.91 10.22 -21.08
C PRO A 184 1.70 11.56 -21.82
N ASP A 185 0.44 12.01 -22.00
CA ASP A 185 0.19 13.33 -22.60
C ASP A 185 0.67 14.46 -21.69
N THR A 186 0.51 14.27 -20.38
CA THR A 186 0.95 15.21 -19.37
C THR A 186 2.49 15.33 -19.38
N ALA A 187 3.21 14.22 -19.40
CA ALA A 187 4.67 14.20 -19.53
C ALA A 187 5.15 14.92 -20.80
N ALA A 188 4.58 14.57 -21.96
CA ALA A 188 4.90 15.22 -23.23
C ALA A 188 4.61 16.74 -23.25
N LEU A 189 3.66 17.20 -22.43
CA LEU A 189 3.39 18.64 -22.29
C LEU A 189 4.47 19.32 -21.45
N ILE A 190 4.94 18.69 -20.37
CA ILE A 190 6.02 19.23 -19.52
C ILE A 190 7.29 19.46 -20.36
N GLU A 191 7.74 18.46 -21.10
CA GLU A 191 8.98 18.55 -21.90
C GLU A 191 8.92 19.59 -23.03
N ARG A 192 7.72 19.98 -23.49
CA ARG A 192 7.57 21.06 -24.47
C ARG A 192 7.82 22.44 -23.86
N HIS A 193 7.55 22.59 -22.57
CA HIS A 193 7.69 23.85 -21.84
C HIS A 193 9.03 23.95 -21.10
N ASP A 194 9.71 22.83 -20.89
CA ASP A 194 10.91 22.75 -20.08
C ASP A 194 11.92 21.74 -20.63
N THR A 195 13.14 22.20 -20.91
CA THR A 195 14.19 21.41 -21.57
C THR A 195 15.11 20.65 -20.63
N ARG A 196 14.80 20.58 -19.32
CA ARG A 196 15.55 19.74 -18.38
C ARG A 196 15.42 18.25 -18.72
N ASP A 197 16.33 17.46 -18.18
CA ASP A 197 16.21 16.00 -18.22
C ASP A 197 15.11 15.54 -17.26
N TRP A 198 14.04 14.96 -17.78
CA TRP A 198 12.83 14.63 -17.02
C TRP A 198 12.72 13.14 -16.70
N THR A 199 12.52 12.83 -15.42
CA THR A 199 12.01 11.53 -14.97
C THR A 199 10.51 11.67 -14.68
N HIS A 200 9.68 11.00 -15.48
CA HIS A 200 8.23 11.03 -15.29
C HIS A 200 7.78 9.81 -14.51
N VAL A 201 6.99 10.02 -13.45
CA VAL A 201 6.57 8.99 -12.52
C VAL A 201 5.05 8.96 -12.42
N LEU A 202 4.47 7.77 -12.49
CA LEU A 202 3.12 7.47 -12.05
C LEU A 202 3.21 6.68 -10.74
N LEU A 203 2.67 7.24 -9.65
CA LEU A 203 2.64 6.61 -8.33
C LEU A 203 1.22 6.09 -8.02
N LEU A 204 1.08 4.79 -7.78
CA LEU A 204 -0.22 4.16 -7.50
C LEU A 204 -0.12 2.99 -6.49
N PRO A 205 -1.24 2.50 -5.94
CA PRO A 205 -1.26 1.24 -5.20
C PRO A 205 -0.97 0.06 -6.14
N GLU A 206 -0.14 -0.88 -5.73
CA GLU A 206 0.27 -2.03 -6.57
C GLU A 206 -0.90 -2.90 -7.03
N GLN A 207 -1.94 -3.04 -6.20
CA GLN A 207 -3.19 -3.74 -6.54
C GLN A 207 -3.91 -3.16 -7.78
N LYS A 208 -3.58 -1.94 -8.22
CA LYS A 208 -4.11 -1.33 -9.45
C LYS A 208 -3.28 -1.67 -10.69
N GLN A 209 -2.24 -2.49 -10.59
CA GLN A 209 -1.41 -2.91 -11.72
C GLN A 209 -2.23 -3.61 -12.82
N SER A 210 -3.25 -4.41 -12.46
CA SER A 210 -4.13 -5.06 -13.44
C SER A 210 -4.91 -4.04 -14.28
N VAL A 211 -5.41 -2.98 -13.66
CA VAL A 211 -6.10 -1.86 -14.33
C VAL A 211 -5.14 -1.09 -15.22
N LEU A 212 -3.91 -0.89 -14.75
CA LEU A 212 -2.85 -0.27 -15.55
C LEU A 212 -2.49 -1.10 -16.79
N GLN A 213 -2.35 -2.41 -16.61
CA GLN A 213 -2.11 -3.38 -17.67
C GLN A 213 -3.25 -3.41 -18.69
N ALA A 214 -4.51 -3.31 -18.24
CA ALA A 214 -5.67 -3.20 -19.11
C ALA A 214 -5.68 -1.87 -19.89
N THR A 215 -5.22 -0.78 -19.28
CA THR A 215 -5.19 0.56 -19.90
C THR A 215 -4.12 0.68 -20.98
N PHE A 216 -2.93 0.16 -20.73
CA PHE A 216 -1.77 0.35 -21.61
C PHE A 216 -1.39 -0.88 -22.43
N GLY A 217 -1.92 -2.07 -22.11
CA GLY A 217 -1.62 -3.30 -22.83
C GLY A 217 -0.12 -3.55 -22.93
N THR A 218 0.38 -3.79 -24.14
CA THR A 218 1.81 -4.06 -24.38
C THR A 218 2.72 -2.85 -24.19
N ALA A 219 2.17 -1.64 -24.00
CA ALA A 219 2.96 -0.45 -23.68
C ALA A 219 3.42 -0.43 -22.22
N PHE A 220 2.79 -1.21 -21.34
CA PHE A 220 3.23 -1.37 -19.96
C PHE A 220 4.15 -2.58 -19.86
N ASP A 221 5.42 -2.33 -19.56
CA ASP A 221 6.46 -3.35 -19.39
C ASP A 221 6.76 -3.55 -17.91
N THR A 222 6.39 -4.73 -17.39
CA THR A 222 6.66 -5.17 -16.01
C THR A 222 8.00 -5.86 -15.87
N LYS A 223 8.77 -6.04 -16.95
CA LYS A 223 10.09 -6.68 -16.91
C LYS A 223 11.21 -5.69 -16.57
N THR A 224 10.95 -4.39 -16.65
CA THR A 224 11.86 -3.37 -16.14
C THR A 224 11.67 -3.20 -14.64
N ASP A 225 12.73 -2.76 -13.96
CA ASP A 225 12.69 -2.39 -12.55
C ASP A 225 13.21 -0.95 -12.40
N PRO A 226 12.33 0.04 -12.13
CA PRO A 226 10.88 -0.10 -11.96
C PRO A 226 10.15 -0.42 -13.29
N PRO A 227 8.90 -0.93 -13.24
CA PRO A 227 8.05 -1.08 -14.43
C PRO A 227 7.88 0.25 -15.18
N THR A 228 7.70 0.18 -16.50
CA THR A 228 7.60 1.40 -17.34
C THR A 228 6.42 1.37 -18.31
N ILE A 229 5.96 2.55 -18.70
CA ILE A 229 4.97 2.75 -19.76
C ILE A 229 5.68 3.45 -20.92
N ASP A 230 5.77 2.79 -22.07
CA ASP A 230 6.32 3.33 -23.32
C ASP A 230 5.26 3.31 -24.43
N THR A 231 4.84 4.51 -24.85
CA THR A 231 3.82 4.68 -25.91
C THR A 231 4.41 5.05 -27.27
N SER A 232 5.71 4.80 -27.51
CA SER A 232 6.49 5.06 -28.75
C SER A 232 6.61 6.51 -29.23
N ARG A 233 5.71 7.42 -28.81
CA ARG A 233 5.64 8.81 -29.28
C ARG A 233 5.63 9.85 -28.16
N LYS A 234 5.74 9.40 -26.92
CA LYS A 234 5.69 10.24 -25.73
C LYS A 234 6.79 9.80 -24.77
N PRO A 235 7.17 10.67 -23.82
CA PRO A 235 8.15 10.31 -22.81
C PRO A 235 7.76 9.03 -22.08
N GLN A 236 8.76 8.22 -21.75
CA GLN A 236 8.59 7.03 -20.93
C GLN A 236 8.15 7.45 -19.53
N ILE A 237 7.23 6.68 -18.94
CA ILE A 237 6.77 6.89 -17.56
C ILE A 237 7.26 5.72 -16.71
N GLN A 238 7.96 6.00 -15.63
CA GLN A 238 8.26 5.03 -14.58
C GLN A 238 7.03 4.82 -13.70
N VAL A 239 6.75 3.58 -13.34
CA VAL A 239 5.65 3.22 -12.47
C VAL A 239 6.22 2.86 -11.11
N LEU A 240 5.90 3.66 -10.10
CA LEU A 240 6.26 3.40 -8.71
C LEU A 240 5.01 3.03 -7.91
N TYR A 241 5.22 2.24 -6.86
CA TYR A 241 4.16 1.83 -5.96
C TYR A 241 4.30 2.48 -4.59
N TRP A 242 3.17 2.77 -3.94
CA TRP A 242 3.15 3.30 -2.58
C TRP A 242 3.88 2.39 -1.58
N GLN A 243 3.86 1.08 -1.80
CA GLN A 243 4.66 0.12 -1.02
C GLN A 243 6.16 0.46 -1.09
N GLY A 244 6.69 0.78 -2.28
CA GLY A 244 8.08 1.21 -2.45
C GLY A 244 8.40 2.53 -1.73
N ILE A 245 7.46 3.48 -1.72
CA ILE A 245 7.60 4.74 -0.97
C ILE A 245 7.69 4.45 0.54
N ALA A 246 6.83 3.58 1.08
CA ALA A 246 6.88 3.19 2.49
C ALA A 246 8.22 2.53 2.85
N ARG A 247 8.73 1.60 2.01
CA ARG A 247 10.06 0.98 2.21
C ARG A 247 11.18 2.02 2.23
N ALA A 248 11.19 2.94 1.27
CA ALA A 248 12.20 3.99 1.19
C ALA A 248 12.18 4.90 2.44
N LEU A 249 10.98 5.28 2.91
CA LEU A 249 10.84 6.06 4.14
C LEU A 249 11.32 5.27 5.36
N ARG A 250 10.96 3.99 5.50
CA ARG A 250 11.46 3.13 6.58
C ARG A 250 12.99 3.05 6.61
N ARG A 251 13.62 2.82 5.44
CA ARG A 251 15.08 2.78 5.32
C ARG A 251 15.72 4.07 5.84
N VAL A 252 15.18 5.22 5.45
CA VAL A 252 15.68 6.53 5.85
C VAL A 252 15.45 6.79 7.35
N LEU A 253 14.32 6.35 7.91
CA LEU A 253 13.99 6.50 9.33
C LEU A 253 14.88 5.65 10.25
N VAL A 254 15.29 4.47 9.80
CA VAL A 254 16.17 3.54 10.54
C VAL A 254 17.63 4.02 10.51
N THR A 255 18.05 4.66 9.42
CA THR A 255 19.43 5.16 9.25
C THR A 255 19.64 6.60 9.71
N ASP A 256 18.59 7.26 10.18
CA ASP A 256 18.58 8.69 10.51
C ASP A 256 19.23 9.58 9.44
N ALA A 257 19.02 9.23 8.16
CA ALA A 257 19.74 9.88 7.07
C ALA A 257 19.23 11.29 6.74
N GLU A 258 18.11 11.71 7.30
CA GLU A 258 17.47 13.01 7.02
C GLU A 258 17.61 13.98 8.20
N PRO A 259 17.84 15.28 7.95
CA PRO A 259 18.43 16.17 8.95
C PRO A 259 17.43 16.75 9.97
N SER A 260 16.12 16.55 9.80
CA SER A 260 15.10 17.33 10.52
C SER A 260 14.11 16.44 11.24
N SER A 261 13.91 16.68 12.55
CA SER A 261 12.87 16.01 13.35
C SER A 261 11.47 16.19 12.76
N HIS A 262 11.17 17.35 12.14
CA HIS A 262 9.89 17.54 11.46
C HIS A 262 9.74 16.63 10.24
N TRP A 263 10.83 16.42 9.49
CA TRP A 263 10.85 15.48 8.37
C TRP A 263 10.64 14.05 8.88
N LEU A 264 11.40 13.64 9.90
CA LEU A 264 11.32 12.31 10.52
C LEU A 264 9.92 12.01 11.05
N SER A 265 9.29 12.93 11.81
CA SER A 265 7.92 12.73 12.30
C SER A 265 6.89 12.66 11.18
N THR A 266 7.08 13.42 10.11
CA THR A 266 6.19 13.38 8.95
C THR A 266 6.35 12.08 8.16
N ALA A 267 7.58 11.60 8.00
CA ALA A 267 7.90 10.33 7.36
C ALA A 267 7.33 9.16 8.17
N TYR A 268 7.50 9.16 9.49
CA TYR A 268 6.93 8.15 10.39
C TYR A 268 5.41 8.04 10.22
N LEU A 269 4.70 9.17 10.28
CA LEU A 269 3.25 9.21 10.06
C LEU A 269 2.88 8.76 8.64
N CYS A 270 3.64 9.17 7.63
CA CYS A 270 3.41 8.78 6.24
C CYS A 270 3.51 7.26 6.05
N VAL A 271 4.52 6.61 6.65
CA VAL A 271 4.66 5.14 6.64
C VAL A 271 3.42 4.47 7.24
N ALA A 272 3.05 4.88 8.46
CA ALA A 272 1.87 4.31 9.14
C ALA A 272 0.59 4.46 8.30
N LEU A 273 0.38 5.64 7.69
CA LEU A 273 -0.77 5.90 6.84
C LEU A 273 -0.75 5.08 5.54
N ILE A 274 0.39 5.00 4.83
CA ILE A 274 0.50 4.19 3.61
C ILE A 274 0.15 2.74 3.95
N GLU A 275 0.79 2.18 4.96
CA GLU A 275 0.67 0.76 5.28
C GLU A 275 -0.76 0.42 5.75
N GLN A 276 -1.35 1.18 6.65
CA GLN A 276 -2.68 0.86 7.17
C GLN A 276 -3.83 1.29 6.24
N LYS A 277 -3.64 2.35 5.43
CA LYS A 277 -4.74 2.94 4.65
C LYS A 277 -4.69 2.66 3.16
N LEU A 278 -3.50 2.50 2.59
CA LEU A 278 -3.34 2.17 1.17
C LEU A 278 -3.08 0.69 0.95
N LEU A 279 -2.31 0.05 1.84
CA LEU A 279 -1.98 -1.37 1.75
C LEU A 279 -2.91 -2.26 2.59
N GLY A 280 -3.69 -1.67 3.51
CA GLY A 280 -4.64 -2.42 4.34
C GLY A 280 -3.96 -3.32 5.37
N PHE A 281 -2.72 -3.02 5.75
CA PHE A 281 -2.01 -3.77 6.79
C PHE A 281 -2.61 -3.49 8.15
N ASP A 282 -2.75 -4.55 8.93
CA ASP A 282 -3.24 -4.40 10.29
C ASP A 282 -2.13 -3.88 11.20
N PRO A 283 -2.48 -2.95 12.11
CA PRO A 283 -1.56 -2.50 13.12
C PRO A 283 -1.20 -3.68 14.02
N VAL A 284 0.07 -3.76 14.36
CA VAL A 284 0.57 -4.84 15.21
C VAL A 284 0.35 -4.40 16.64
N LEU A 285 -0.90 -4.48 17.08
CA LEU A 285 -1.26 -4.30 18.47
C LEU A 285 -0.51 -5.37 19.27
N GLY A 286 0.58 -4.93 19.90
CA GLY A 286 1.48 -5.80 20.64
C GLY A 286 0.71 -6.62 21.66
N THR A 287 0.66 -7.93 21.45
CA THR A 287 0.54 -8.95 22.51
C THR A 287 -0.64 -8.86 23.49
N ALA A 288 -1.61 -7.97 23.29
CA ALA A 288 -2.73 -7.73 24.19
C ALA A 288 -4.05 -8.37 23.70
N HIS A 289 -3.96 -9.36 22.81
CA HIS A 289 -4.99 -10.41 22.77
C HIS A 289 -4.64 -11.38 23.88
N SER A 290 -4.96 -10.95 25.10
CA SER A 290 -4.64 -11.62 26.34
C SER A 290 -5.11 -13.06 26.33
N ASP A 291 -4.35 -13.90 27.03
CA ASP A 291 -4.64 -15.23 27.57
C ASP A 291 -5.97 -15.35 28.36
N THR A 292 -6.89 -14.40 28.21
CA THR A 292 -8.25 -14.39 28.77
C THR A 292 -9.32 -14.79 27.76
N ALA A 293 -8.96 -15.09 26.50
CA ALA A 293 -9.84 -15.88 25.65
C ALA A 293 -9.91 -17.28 26.26
N ALA A 294 -10.93 -17.47 27.10
CA ALA A 294 -11.40 -18.80 27.45
C ALA A 294 -11.53 -19.59 26.14
N GLU A 295 -10.67 -20.61 25.99
CA GLU A 295 -10.74 -21.64 24.97
C GLU A 295 -11.09 -21.15 23.54
N GLY A 296 -10.05 -20.74 22.80
CA GLY A 296 -9.81 -21.45 21.54
C GLY A 296 -10.19 -20.83 20.20
N VAL A 297 -10.40 -19.52 20.06
CA VAL A 297 -10.44 -18.92 18.71
C VAL A 297 -9.73 -17.56 18.73
N PRO A 298 -8.60 -17.39 18.00
CA PRO A 298 -8.09 -16.07 17.64
C PRO A 298 -9.23 -15.22 17.05
N ASP A 299 -9.19 -13.90 17.13
CA ASP A 299 -10.21 -13.07 16.47
C ASP A 299 -10.07 -13.19 14.93
N LEU A 300 -10.56 -14.31 14.37
CA LEU A 300 -10.46 -14.67 12.96
C LEU A 300 -11.12 -13.60 12.08
N TRP A 301 -12.05 -12.83 12.64
CA TRP A 301 -12.69 -11.68 11.98
C TRP A 301 -11.71 -10.54 11.68
N ALA A 302 -10.61 -10.41 12.44
CA ALA A 302 -9.55 -9.47 12.11
C ALA A 302 -8.75 -9.93 10.87
N LEU A 303 -8.59 -11.24 10.67
CA LEU A 303 -7.87 -11.82 9.52
C LEU A 303 -8.62 -11.61 8.19
N GLU A 304 -9.94 -11.42 8.22
CA GLU A 304 -10.75 -11.23 7.01
C GLU A 304 -10.49 -9.88 6.33
N ARG A 305 -9.91 -8.91 7.05
CA ARG A 305 -9.75 -7.53 6.56
C ARG A 305 -8.39 -7.24 5.93
N SER A 306 -7.34 -7.99 6.28
CA SER A 306 -5.99 -7.78 5.79
C SER A 306 -5.53 -8.95 4.92
N ASP A 307 -4.87 -8.65 3.80
CA ASP A 307 -4.12 -9.67 3.06
C ASP A 307 -2.82 -9.96 3.84
N ILE A 308 -2.91 -10.86 4.80
CA ILE A 308 -1.80 -11.23 5.69
C ILE A 308 -0.62 -11.77 4.89
N SER A 309 -0.87 -12.46 3.78
CA SER A 309 0.19 -12.95 2.91
C SER A 309 0.97 -11.80 2.27
N ALA A 310 0.26 -10.76 1.80
CA ALA A 310 0.90 -9.54 1.29
C ALA A 310 1.65 -8.77 2.40
N GLN A 311 1.09 -8.71 3.62
CA GLN A 311 1.74 -8.07 4.77
C GLN A 311 3.02 -8.80 5.18
N LEU A 312 2.99 -10.14 5.24
CA LEU A 312 4.17 -10.98 5.51
C LEU A 312 5.24 -10.80 4.43
N ALA A 313 4.87 -10.90 3.15
CA ALA A 313 5.82 -10.69 2.04
C ALA A 313 6.45 -9.28 2.07
N TYR A 314 5.67 -8.27 2.46
CA TYR A 314 6.18 -6.93 2.69
C TYR A 314 7.18 -6.90 3.85
N PHE A 315 6.88 -7.52 4.98
CA PHE A 315 7.78 -7.55 6.14
C PHE A 315 9.07 -8.33 5.89
N ASP A 316 9.01 -9.48 5.20
CA ASP A 316 10.20 -10.24 4.82
C ASP A 316 11.13 -9.40 3.92
N SER A 317 10.55 -8.60 3.02
CA SER A 317 11.31 -7.68 2.17
C SER A 317 11.95 -6.54 2.98
N LEU A 318 11.31 -6.08 4.06
CA LEU A 318 11.88 -5.09 4.97
C LEU A 318 13.04 -5.68 5.77
N GLU A 319 12.90 -6.90 6.30
CA GLU A 319 13.96 -7.57 7.04
C GLU A 319 15.22 -7.74 6.19
N THR A 320 15.04 -8.17 4.93
CA THR A 320 16.14 -8.27 3.95
C THR A 320 16.82 -6.91 3.72
N MET A 321 16.02 -5.84 3.61
CA MET A 321 16.53 -4.49 3.42
C MET A 321 17.29 -3.98 4.65
N LEU A 322 16.74 -4.15 5.85
CA LEU A 322 17.36 -3.71 7.10
C LEU A 322 18.65 -4.48 7.39
N SER A 323 18.67 -5.78 7.12
CA SER A 323 19.88 -6.62 7.26
C SER A 323 21.00 -6.24 6.30
N SER A 324 20.70 -5.53 5.21
CA SER A 324 21.71 -5.08 4.23
C SER A 324 22.37 -3.74 4.57
N VAL A 325 21.90 -3.08 5.63
CA VAL A 325 22.37 -1.76 6.08
C VAL A 325 23.43 -1.88 7.19
N GLU A 326 23.50 -3.03 7.88
CA GLU A 326 24.52 -3.37 8.89
C GLU A 326 25.89 -3.75 8.28
#